data_AF-A0A426U2C0-F1
#
_entry.id   AF-A0A426U2C0-F1
#
_cell.length_a   1.000
_cell.length_b   1.000
_cell.length_c   1.000
_cell.angle_alpha   90.00
_cell.angle_beta   90.00
_cell.angle_gamma   90.00
#
_symmetry.space_group_name_H-M   'P 1'
#
loop_
_entity.id
_entity.type
_entity.pdbx_description
1 polymer ?
#
loop_
_entity_poly.entity_id
_entity_poly.type
_entity_poly.pdbx_seq_one_letter_code
_entity_poly.pdbx_strand_id
1 'polypeptide(L)' 'MLRGGSWGNNPANARCAYRNDNHPTNDNDNNGFRLATHAPPPPEV' A
#
# COMPACT_ATOMS: atom_id res chain seq x y z
N MET A 1 -2.39 -7.18 2.50
CA MET A 1 -3.11 -5.93 2.80
C MET A 1 -2.62 -4.83 1.88
N LEU A 2 -3.54 -3.99 1.39
CA LEU A 2 -3.20 -2.85 0.54
C LEU A 2 -3.23 -1.54 1.34
N ARG A 3 -2.49 -0.52 0.89
CA ARG A 3 -2.25 0.74 1.62
C ARG A 3 -2.29 1.94 0.69
N GLY A 4 -2.56 3.13 1.25
CA GLY A 4 -2.45 4.43 0.56
C GLY A 4 -3.72 4.90 -0.15
N GLY A 5 -4.65 4.01 -0.47
CA GLY A 5 -5.85 4.33 -1.25
C GLY A 5 -5.58 4.53 -2.74
N SER A 6 -6.64 4.71 -3.51
CA SER A 6 -6.65 4.98 -4.94
C SER A 6 -7.54 6.19 -5.25
N TRP A 7 -7.58 6.61 -6.52
CA TRP A 7 -8.35 7.78 -6.97
C TRP A 7 -9.84 7.70 -6.63
N GLY A 8 -10.42 6.50 -6.52
CA GLY A 8 -11.83 6.27 -6.21
C GLY A 8 -12.15 6.15 -4.71
N ASN A 9 -11.15 6.28 -3.82
CA ASN A 9 -11.38 6.14 -2.38
C ASN A 9 -11.93 7.42 -1.72
N ASN A 10 -12.80 7.25 -0.72
CA ASN A 10 -13.16 8.33 0.21
C ASN A 10 -11.95 8.73 1.07
N PRO A 11 -11.75 10.02 1.41
CA PRO A 11 -10.67 10.49 2.28
C PRO A 11 -10.43 9.70 3.57
N ALA A 12 -11.49 9.19 4.21
CA ALA A 12 -11.36 8.38 5.43
C ALA A 12 -10.56 7.07 5.21
N ASN A 13 -10.60 6.52 3.99
CA ASN A 13 -9.93 5.28 3.60
C ASN A 13 -8.54 5.52 2.99
N ALA A 14 -8.16 6.77 2.73
CA ALA A 14 -6.84 7.17 2.22
C ALA A 14 -5.83 7.53 3.33
N ARG A 15 -6.16 7.24 4.59
CA ARG A 15 -5.29 7.53 5.74
C ARG A 15 -4.09 6.58 5.81
N CYS A 16 -2.96 7.07 6.31
CA CYS A 16 -1.75 6.26 6.50
C CYS A 16 -1.95 5.04 7.42
N ALA A 17 -2.95 5.07 8.30
CA ALA A 17 -3.30 3.97 9.20
C ALA A 17 -4.32 2.99 8.60
N TYR A 18 -5.00 3.32 7.51
CA TYR A 18 -6.01 2.46 6.91
C TYR A 18 -5.37 1.21 6.26
N ARG A 19 -6.00 0.06 6.46
CA ARG A 19 -5.53 -1.26 5.96
C ARG A 19 -6.67 -1.91 5.20
N ASN A 20 -6.55 -2.00 3.88
CA ASN A 20 -7.57 -2.62 3.05
C ASN A 20 -7.39 -4.16 3.04
N ASP A 21 -8.49 -4.89 3.22
CA ASP A 21 -8.57 -6.35 3.41
C ASP A 21 -9.07 -7.12 2.18
N ASN A 22 -9.13 -6.47 1.00
CA ASN A 22 -9.46 -7.07 -0.28
C ASN A 22 -8.92 -8.50 -0.45
N HIS A 23 -9.79 -9.38 -0.95
CA HIS A 23 -9.42 -10.76 -1.25
C HIS A 23 -8.25 -10.81 -2.26
N PRO A 24 -7.24 -11.69 -2.09
CA PRO A 24 -6.05 -11.72 -2.96
C PRO A 24 -6.35 -11.94 -4.44
N THR A 25 -7.50 -12.55 -4.77
CA THR A 25 -7.92 -12.81 -6.16
C THR A 25 -8.84 -11.72 -6.73
N ASN A 26 -9.10 -10.64 -5.99
CA ASN A 26 -9.94 -9.55 -6.49
C ASN A 26 -9.17 -8.70 -7.52
N ASP A 27 -9.61 -8.75 -8.76
CA ASP A 27 -9.06 -8.02 -9.91
C ASP A 27 -9.95 -6.82 -10.35
N ASN A 28 -11.10 -6.63 -9.72
CA ASN A 28 -12.08 -5.58 -10.06
C ASN A 28 -11.87 -4.27 -9.27
N ASP A 29 -10.83 -4.18 -8.45
CA ASP A 29 -10.49 -2.99 -7.68
C ASP A 29 -9.28 -2.26 -8.27
N ASN A 30 -9.16 -0.95 -8.00
CA ASN A 30 -8.03 -0.12 -8.42
C ASN A 30 -6.76 -0.37 -7.58
N ASN A 31 -6.26 -1.60 -7.61
CA ASN A 31 -5.08 -2.06 -6.89
C ASN A 31 -3.83 -1.96 -7.76
N GLY A 32 -2.67 -1.76 -7.13
CA GLY A 32 -1.36 -1.74 -7.79
C GLY A 32 -0.25 -2.18 -6.84
N PHE A 33 1.00 -2.16 -7.30
CA PHE A 33 2.17 -2.51 -6.49
C PHE A 33 3.20 -1.40 -6.45
N ARG A 34 3.93 -1.33 -5.34
CA ARG A 34 5.12 -0.49 -5.18
C ARG A 34 6.27 -1.40 -4.78
N LEU A 35 7.34 -1.36 -5.56
CA LEU A 35 8.55 -2.12 -5.24
C LEU A 35 9.18 -1.58 -3.97
N ALA A 36 9.73 -2.50 -3.18
CA ALA A 36 10.57 -2.18 -2.03
C ALA A 36 11.89 -2.95 -2.20
N THR A 37 12.98 -2.33 -1.77
CA THR A 37 14.30 -2.95 -1.73
C THR A 37 14.80 -2.99 -0.31
N HIS A 38 15.83 -3.80 -0.05
CA HIS A 38 16.55 -3.74 1.22
C HIS A 38 17.23 -2.36 1.36
N ALA A 39 17.30 -1.84 2.59
CA ALA A 39 18.07 -0.65 2.87
C ALA A 39 19.57 -0.96 2.73
N PRO A 40 20.42 -0.03 2.28
CA PRO A 40 21.87 -0.22 2.39
C PRO A 40 22.25 -0.41 3.87
N PRO A 41 23.32 -1.15 4.17
CA PRO A 41 23.84 -1.22 5.54
C PRO A 41 24.10 0.20 6.08
N PRO A 42 23.90 0.44 7.38
CA PRO A 42 24.18 1.74 7.98
C PRO A 42 25.67 2.10 7.83
N PRO A 43 26.04 3.40 7.80
CA PRO A 43 27.43 3.82 7.73
C PRO A 43 28.23 3.26 8.92
N GLU A 44 29.46 2.80 8.69
CA GLU A 44 30.40 2.52 9.78
C GLU A 44 30.70 3.82 10.53
N VAL A 45 30.69 3.76 11.87
CA VAL A 45 30.88 4.90 12.78
C VAL A 45 32.36 5.05 13.11
#